data_AF-B6QTX7-F1
#
_entry.id   AF-B6QTX7-F1
#
_cell.length_a   1.000
_cell.length_b   1.000
_cell.length_c   1.000
_cell.angle_alpha   90.00
_cell.angle_beta   90.00
_cell.angle_gamma   90.00
#
_symmetry.space_group_name_H-M   'P 1'
#
loop_
_entity.id
_entity.type
_entity.pdbx_description
1 polymer ?
#
loop_
_entity_poly.entity_id
_entity_poly.type
_entity_poly.pdbx_seq_one_letter_code
_entity_poly.pdbx_strand_id
1 'polypeptide(L)'
;MDMALSISGVALALPGLIQVSLEFHSRVSEIFQSYLKAVTEAQDQWLLLDIHLSEVEADLLFLRLNANTFQPDIQTRLKAILRLLNKSLGEVIEAFHNAVDATGQVGRLKWTLVVKPRLARLVPEIESWQRRFMDYIQLLRFTGYGFLQQADAGVEEKKSPSAADRLSRDILHARVEEVPIDALEIPPLQNTQDNADRTEALGHTDTKLIWTSNALNGDNILVECRTHGINANIAQLKLSASKVAQILAAAGSQALMTHVLQSVGYAYSPSPKREVQLFLKYPAGLDMPKTLRWALTMTPLPSINTRLELCRQLATAIFYTHTSGLVHKSIRPESILIFQEQQSPEHANLKKDSTGVLFLTGFQLAREATPNTVSSTQGNQNWEYDIYTHPSRHTPGTRYTMAHDIYSLGINLLEIALWDSFLIFDTHERARIFNNEALEGGRLICDNLKAGDKEAGQRMKQLYEMAAKALLPISMGCRFRDIVLDCLGAVERGFGNVDEDSIEKTQNEEEERIGLEYIDKVLEGLEEIRV
;
A
#
# COMPACT_ATOMS: atom_id res chain seq x y z
N MET A 1 42.59 -0.83 -8.82
CA MET A 1 42.90 -2.26 -9.00
C MET A 1 43.08 -2.98 -7.66
N ASP A 2 43.78 -2.39 -6.70
CA ASP A 2 44.09 -3.06 -5.42
C ASP A 2 42.89 -3.31 -4.49
N MET A 3 41.84 -2.49 -4.53
CA MET A 3 40.72 -2.64 -3.60
C MET A 3 39.80 -3.83 -3.95
N ALA A 4 39.37 -3.96 -5.21
CA ALA A 4 38.42 -5.00 -5.65
C ALA A 4 39.00 -6.44 -5.60
N LEU A 5 40.30 -6.60 -5.87
CA LEU A 5 40.99 -7.90 -5.72
C LEU A 5 41.30 -8.22 -4.26
N SER A 6 41.58 -7.21 -3.42
CA SER A 6 41.85 -7.39 -1.97
C SER A 6 40.63 -7.83 -1.17
N ILE A 7 39.40 -7.47 -1.57
CA ILE A 7 38.19 -7.77 -0.79
C ILE A 7 37.74 -9.24 -0.96
N SER A 8 38.14 -9.91 -2.05
CA SER A 8 37.77 -11.31 -2.30
C SER A 8 38.36 -12.30 -1.29
N GLY A 9 39.42 -11.90 -0.55
CA GLY A 9 40.12 -12.74 0.42
C GLY A 9 40.02 -12.28 1.89
N VAL A 10 39.44 -11.11 2.18
CA VAL A 10 39.37 -10.57 3.56
C VAL A 10 37.99 -10.85 4.16
N ALA A 11 37.98 -11.52 5.32
CA ALA A 11 36.76 -11.77 6.09
C ALA A 11 36.25 -10.48 6.77
N LEU A 12 35.64 -9.59 5.98
CA LEU A 12 35.05 -8.36 6.49
C LEU A 12 33.78 -8.65 7.32
N ALA A 13 33.63 -7.91 8.42
CA ALA A 13 32.37 -7.83 9.16
C ALA A 13 31.28 -7.16 8.29
N LEU A 14 30.00 -7.34 8.67
CA LEU A 14 28.86 -6.84 7.89
C LEU A 14 28.94 -5.33 7.63
N PRO A 15 29.23 -4.45 8.64
CA PRO A 15 29.40 -3.02 8.40
C PRO A 15 30.48 -2.69 7.37
N GLY A 16 31.61 -3.42 7.40
CA GLY A 16 32.70 -3.23 6.45
C GLY A 16 32.31 -3.61 5.03
N LEU A 17 31.53 -4.68 4.86
CA LEU A 17 31.01 -5.07 3.54
C LEU A 17 30.00 -4.06 3.00
N ILE A 18 29.13 -3.51 3.85
CA ILE A 18 28.17 -2.47 3.46
C ILE A 18 28.90 -1.21 2.99
N GLN A 19 29.94 -0.79 3.71
CA GLN A 19 30.75 0.38 3.34
C GLN A 19 31.42 0.20 1.97
N VAL A 20 31.99 -0.98 1.71
CA VAL A 20 32.55 -1.32 0.40
C VAL A 20 31.48 -1.27 -0.69
N SER A 21 30.27 -1.79 -0.42
CA SER A 21 29.17 -1.76 -1.38
C SER A 21 28.74 -0.33 -1.72
N LEU A 22 28.68 0.56 -0.74
CA LEU A 22 28.37 1.98 -0.95
C LEU A 22 29.45 2.68 -1.80
N GLU A 23 30.74 2.39 -1.54
CA GLU A 23 31.84 2.94 -2.33
C GLU A 23 31.81 2.45 -3.79
N PHE A 24 31.51 1.17 -4.00
CA PHE A 24 31.42 0.60 -5.34
C PHE A 24 30.20 1.15 -6.08
N HIS A 25 29.06 1.24 -5.41
CA HIS A 25 27.84 1.84 -5.94
C HIS A 25 28.09 3.29 -6.37
N SER A 26 28.63 4.13 -5.47
CA SER A 26 28.91 5.54 -5.76
C SER A 26 29.82 5.68 -6.98
N ARG A 27 30.86 4.84 -7.08
CA ARG A 27 31.76 4.86 -8.23
C ARG A 27 31.07 4.46 -9.53
N VAL A 28 30.18 3.47 -9.48
CA VAL A 28 29.38 3.04 -10.62
C VAL A 28 28.41 4.15 -11.06
N SER A 29 27.72 4.80 -10.11
CA SER A 29 26.83 5.92 -10.38
C SER A 29 27.56 7.12 -11.02
N GLU A 30 28.74 7.48 -10.52
CA GLU A 30 29.58 8.53 -11.13
C GLU A 30 29.93 8.22 -12.58
N ILE A 31 30.34 6.97 -12.85
CA ILE A 31 30.68 6.49 -14.19
C ILE A 31 29.47 6.61 -15.12
N PHE A 32 28.29 6.18 -14.66
CA PHE A 32 27.06 6.26 -15.44
C PHE A 32 26.60 7.69 -15.68
N GLN A 33 26.64 8.57 -14.67
CA GLN A 33 26.29 9.98 -14.83
C GLN A 33 27.23 10.72 -15.79
N SER A 34 28.54 10.44 -15.70
CA SER A 34 29.52 11.00 -16.64
C SER A 34 29.27 10.51 -18.07
N TYR A 35 28.79 9.27 -18.24
CA TYR A 35 28.46 8.71 -19.54
C TYR A 35 27.16 9.29 -20.12
N LEU A 36 26.09 9.41 -19.32
CA LEU A 36 24.81 10.00 -19.74
C LEU A 36 25.00 11.44 -20.26
N LYS A 37 25.90 12.21 -19.65
CA LYS A 37 26.27 13.55 -20.14
C LYS A 37 26.98 13.54 -21.49
N ALA A 38 27.64 12.44 -21.86
CA ALA A 38 28.45 12.32 -23.06
C ALA A 38 27.72 11.70 -24.27
N VAL A 39 26.58 11.02 -24.06
CA VAL A 39 25.86 10.29 -25.12
C VAL A 39 24.36 10.66 -25.13
N THR A 40 23.95 11.40 -26.15
CA THR A 40 22.59 11.91 -26.35
C THR A 40 21.54 10.87 -26.78
N GLU A 41 21.94 9.65 -27.15
CA GLU A 41 21.06 8.60 -27.72
C GLU A 41 20.66 7.49 -26.70
N ALA A 42 21.03 7.61 -25.42
CA ALA A 42 20.85 6.57 -24.41
C ALA A 42 19.63 6.84 -23.51
N GLN A 43 18.40 6.62 -23.99
CA GLN A 43 17.21 7.09 -23.24
C GLN A 43 16.49 6.03 -22.38
N ASP A 44 16.12 4.83 -22.87
CA ASP A 44 15.19 4.00 -22.07
C ASP A 44 15.86 2.95 -21.15
N GLN A 45 16.75 2.11 -21.68
CA GLN A 45 17.40 1.04 -20.88
C GLN A 45 18.34 1.55 -19.79
N TRP A 46 18.81 2.79 -19.92
CA TRP A 46 19.81 3.37 -19.01
C TRP A 46 19.18 4.18 -17.89
N LEU A 47 17.99 4.75 -18.11
CA LEU A 47 17.17 5.32 -17.04
C LEU A 47 16.74 4.23 -16.05
N LEU A 48 16.37 3.04 -16.56
CA LEU A 48 16.03 1.89 -15.72
C LEU A 48 17.19 1.47 -14.81
N LEU A 49 18.42 1.51 -15.31
CA LEU A 49 19.61 1.20 -14.52
C LEU A 49 19.87 2.25 -13.43
N ASP A 50 19.63 3.52 -13.72
CA ASP A 50 19.76 4.62 -12.75
C ASP A 50 18.74 4.47 -11.60
N ILE A 51 17.50 4.10 -11.93
CA ILE A 51 16.47 3.73 -10.95
C ILE A 51 16.95 2.58 -10.07
N HIS A 52 17.44 1.49 -10.67
CA HIS A 52 17.91 0.34 -9.90
C HIS A 52 19.13 0.64 -9.03
N LEU A 53 20.04 1.50 -9.49
CA LEU A 53 21.17 1.95 -8.66
C LEU A 53 20.67 2.77 -7.48
N SER A 54 19.70 3.66 -7.66
CA SER A 54 19.10 4.45 -6.58
C SER A 54 18.42 3.56 -5.54
N GLU A 55 17.70 2.51 -5.98
CA GLU A 55 17.09 1.52 -5.07
C GLU A 55 18.14 0.75 -4.24
N VAL A 56 19.25 0.34 -4.88
CA VAL A 56 20.36 -0.35 -4.18
C VAL A 56 20.98 0.55 -3.11
N GLU A 57 21.11 1.85 -3.36
CA GLU A 57 21.62 2.80 -2.37
C GLU A 57 20.73 2.87 -1.13
N ALA A 58 19.42 2.99 -1.32
CA ALA A 58 18.45 3.04 -0.23
C ALA A 58 18.49 1.79 0.66
N ASP A 59 18.70 0.61 0.07
CA ASP A 59 18.86 -0.64 0.81
C ASP A 59 20.19 -0.75 1.55
N LEU A 60 21.28 -0.31 0.93
CA LEU A 60 22.59 -0.28 1.59
C LEU A 60 22.60 0.67 2.79
N LEU A 61 21.90 1.81 2.69
CA LEU A 61 21.72 2.74 3.81
C LEU A 61 20.90 2.13 4.95
N PHE A 62 19.80 1.43 4.64
CA PHE A 62 19.04 0.68 5.65
C PHE A 62 19.91 -0.36 6.35
N LEU A 63 20.68 -1.14 5.58
CA LEU A 63 21.60 -2.13 6.14
C LEU A 63 22.65 -1.47 7.04
N ARG A 64 23.17 -0.31 6.65
CA ARG A 64 24.14 0.45 7.45
C ARG A 64 23.58 0.86 8.80
N LEU A 65 22.34 1.37 8.83
CA LEU A 65 21.67 1.79 10.06
C LEU A 65 21.41 0.62 11.02
N ASN A 66 21.18 -0.58 10.48
CA ASN A 66 20.76 -1.76 11.23
C ASN A 66 21.84 -2.85 11.33
N ALA A 67 23.07 -2.60 10.87
CA ALA A 67 24.09 -3.63 10.70
C ALA A 67 24.40 -4.42 11.98
N ASN A 68 24.30 -3.76 13.14
CA ASN A 68 24.60 -4.33 14.45
C ASN A 68 23.38 -4.93 15.16
N THR A 69 22.17 -4.70 14.65
CA THR A 69 20.93 -5.16 15.27
C THR A 69 20.45 -6.48 14.67
N PHE A 70 21.04 -6.96 13.59
CA PHE A 70 20.68 -8.25 12.99
C PHE A 70 21.23 -9.44 13.79
N GLN A 71 20.45 -10.52 13.84
CA GLN A 71 20.88 -11.82 14.35
C GLN A 71 22.05 -12.39 13.53
N PRO A 72 22.94 -13.18 14.14
CA PRO A 72 24.14 -13.71 13.47
C PRO A 72 23.87 -14.45 12.15
N ASP A 73 22.78 -15.21 12.08
CA ASP A 73 22.43 -15.99 10.89
C ASP A 73 22.01 -15.09 9.72
N ILE A 74 21.34 -13.98 10.03
CA ILE A 74 20.91 -12.97 9.07
C ILE A 74 22.12 -12.17 8.60
N GLN A 75 23.01 -11.78 9.52
CA GLN A 75 24.26 -11.14 9.14
C GLN A 75 25.07 -12.03 8.20
N THR A 76 25.08 -13.35 8.42
CA THR A 76 25.80 -14.31 7.55
C THR A 76 25.21 -14.35 6.15
N ARG A 77 23.88 -14.38 6.02
CA ARG A 77 23.17 -14.33 4.73
C ARG A 77 23.38 -13.00 4.02
N LEU A 78 23.26 -11.87 4.72
CA LEU A 78 23.49 -10.53 4.19
C LEU A 78 24.92 -10.37 3.67
N LYS A 79 25.93 -10.87 4.41
CA LYS A 79 27.33 -10.88 3.93
C LYS A 79 27.49 -11.64 2.61
N ALA A 80 26.82 -12.79 2.46
CA ALA A 80 26.89 -13.56 1.22
C ALA A 80 26.25 -12.80 0.05
N ILE A 81 25.12 -12.15 0.28
CA ILE A 81 24.40 -11.35 -0.71
C ILE A 81 25.21 -10.11 -1.12
N LEU A 82 25.79 -9.37 -0.17
CA LEU A 82 26.62 -8.18 -0.46
C LEU A 82 27.91 -8.54 -1.22
N ARG A 83 28.47 -9.73 -1.00
CA ARG A 83 29.62 -10.20 -1.80
C ARG A 83 29.25 -10.40 -3.27
N LEU A 84 28.05 -10.91 -3.55
CA LEU A 84 27.56 -11.05 -4.92
C LEU A 84 27.38 -9.68 -5.57
N LEU A 85 26.78 -8.72 -4.86
CA LEU A 85 26.67 -7.33 -5.33
C LEU A 85 28.03 -6.71 -5.64
N ASN A 86 28.96 -6.80 -4.70
CA ASN A 86 30.29 -6.21 -4.86
C ASN A 86 31.06 -6.82 -6.03
N LYS A 87 30.85 -8.11 -6.31
CA LYS A 87 31.39 -8.76 -7.51
C LYS A 87 30.80 -8.13 -8.76
N SER A 88 29.47 -8.03 -8.87
CA SER A 88 28.81 -7.45 -10.05
C SER A 88 29.16 -5.97 -10.27
N LEU A 89 29.15 -5.15 -9.22
CA LEU A 89 29.56 -3.74 -9.29
C LEU A 89 31.05 -3.61 -9.65
N GLY A 90 31.89 -4.49 -9.11
CA GLY A 90 33.32 -4.55 -9.47
C GLY A 90 33.55 -4.84 -10.95
N GLU A 91 32.78 -5.78 -11.53
CA GLU A 91 32.84 -6.09 -12.97
C GLU A 91 32.43 -4.89 -13.84
N VAL A 92 31.46 -4.08 -13.37
CA VAL A 92 31.07 -2.82 -14.03
C VAL A 92 32.22 -1.82 -13.98
N ILE A 93 32.79 -1.56 -12.80
CA ILE A 93 33.91 -0.63 -12.63
C ILE A 93 35.09 -1.04 -13.52
N GLU A 94 35.40 -2.34 -13.59
CA GLU A 94 36.50 -2.87 -14.42
C GLU A 94 36.22 -2.69 -15.92
N ALA A 95 34.98 -2.92 -16.36
CA ALA A 95 34.58 -2.73 -17.76
C ALA A 95 34.81 -1.28 -18.22
N PHE A 96 34.51 -0.30 -17.36
CA PHE A 96 34.75 1.11 -17.65
C PHE A 96 36.23 1.51 -17.49
N HIS A 97 36.93 1.01 -16.47
CA HIS A 97 38.34 1.34 -16.26
C HIS A 97 39.21 1.02 -17.48
N ASN A 98 38.95 -0.12 -18.14
CA ASN A 98 39.68 -0.54 -19.35
C ASN A 98 39.28 0.26 -20.61
N ALA A 99 38.13 0.95 -20.56
CA ALA A 99 37.54 1.64 -21.70
C ALA A 99 37.81 3.16 -21.74
N VAL A 100 38.19 3.73 -20.59
CA VAL A 100 38.44 5.17 -20.41
C VAL A 100 39.84 5.57 -20.90
N ASP A 101 39.97 6.73 -21.52
CA ASP A 101 41.24 7.33 -21.94
C ASP A 101 41.88 8.21 -20.85
N ALA A 102 43.05 8.81 -21.13
CA ALA A 102 43.79 9.64 -20.17
C ALA A 102 43.01 10.89 -19.68
N THR A 103 41.91 11.25 -20.35
CA THR A 103 41.05 12.39 -19.99
C THR A 103 39.79 11.98 -19.23
N GLY A 104 39.61 10.68 -18.94
CA GLY A 104 38.43 10.19 -18.23
C GLY A 104 37.24 9.85 -19.14
N GLN A 105 37.39 9.95 -20.46
CA GLN A 105 36.30 9.71 -21.41
C GLN A 105 36.39 8.33 -22.08
N VAL A 106 35.23 7.71 -22.33
CA VAL A 106 35.15 6.47 -23.09
C VAL A 106 34.96 6.79 -24.57
N GLY A 107 35.98 6.51 -25.39
CA GLY A 107 35.86 6.68 -26.84
C GLY A 107 34.76 5.80 -27.45
N ARG A 108 34.04 6.32 -28.45
CA ARG A 108 32.87 5.68 -29.12
C ARG A 108 33.11 4.23 -29.56
N LEU A 109 34.34 3.92 -30.02
CA LEU A 109 34.73 2.57 -30.46
C LEU A 109 34.89 1.59 -29.29
N LYS A 110 35.54 2.02 -28.20
CA LYS A 110 35.72 1.21 -26.99
C LYS A 110 34.39 0.98 -26.27
N TRP A 111 33.51 1.97 -26.26
CA TRP A 111 32.13 1.81 -25.78
C TRP A 111 31.42 0.67 -26.51
N THR A 112 31.36 0.74 -27.84
CA THR A 112 30.59 -0.20 -28.66
C THR A 112 31.15 -1.63 -28.61
N LEU A 113 32.47 -1.77 -28.55
CA LEU A 113 33.14 -3.09 -28.63
C LEU A 113 33.41 -3.75 -27.27
N VAL A 114 33.56 -2.98 -26.19
CA VAL A 114 34.02 -3.49 -24.88
C VAL A 114 32.97 -3.31 -23.80
N VAL A 115 32.44 -2.09 -23.66
CA VAL A 115 31.58 -1.73 -22.52
C VAL A 115 30.13 -2.18 -22.76
N LYS A 116 29.56 -1.85 -23.92
CA LYS A 116 28.16 -2.13 -24.27
C LYS A 116 27.79 -3.62 -24.16
N PRO A 117 28.58 -4.58 -24.69
CA PRO A 117 28.25 -6.01 -24.57
C PRO A 117 28.34 -6.53 -23.13
N ARG A 118 29.29 -6.00 -22.34
CA ARG A 118 29.43 -6.38 -20.93
C ARG A 118 28.28 -5.85 -20.08
N LEU A 119 27.89 -4.59 -20.28
CA LEU A 119 26.73 -4.01 -19.60
C LEU A 119 25.42 -4.67 -20.01
N ALA A 120 25.22 -5.01 -21.28
CA ALA A 120 24.02 -5.74 -21.73
C ALA A 120 23.86 -7.11 -21.04
N ARG A 121 24.96 -7.71 -20.56
CA ARG A 121 24.93 -8.92 -19.71
C ARG A 121 24.73 -8.58 -18.22
N LEU A 122 25.47 -7.59 -17.72
CA LEU A 122 25.51 -7.27 -16.29
C LEU A 122 24.25 -6.56 -15.78
N VAL A 123 23.58 -5.77 -16.61
CA VAL A 123 22.37 -5.04 -16.22
C VAL A 123 21.25 -6.02 -15.81
N PRO A 124 20.86 -7.02 -16.62
CA PRO A 124 19.89 -8.04 -16.19
C PRO A 124 20.33 -8.83 -14.95
N GLU A 125 21.63 -9.05 -14.75
CA GLU A 125 22.16 -9.73 -13.56
C GLU A 125 21.99 -8.86 -12.30
N ILE A 126 22.27 -7.55 -12.39
CA ILE A 126 22.08 -6.57 -11.31
C ILE A 126 20.59 -6.41 -11.01
N GLU A 127 19.73 -6.32 -12.02
CA GLU A 127 18.27 -6.25 -11.87
C GLU A 127 17.67 -7.50 -11.20
N SER A 128 18.11 -8.68 -11.62
CA SER A 128 17.66 -9.95 -11.05
C SER A 128 18.13 -10.12 -9.61
N TRP A 129 19.37 -9.70 -9.33
CA TRP A 129 19.90 -9.65 -7.97
C TRP A 129 19.13 -8.64 -7.11
N GLN A 130 18.86 -7.44 -7.64
CA GLN A 130 18.16 -6.37 -6.94
C GLN A 130 16.76 -6.79 -6.55
N ARG A 131 16.00 -7.44 -7.44
CA ARG A 131 14.67 -7.99 -7.10
C ARG A 131 14.73 -8.95 -5.92
N ARG A 132 15.65 -9.91 -5.97
CA ARG A 132 15.82 -10.91 -4.89
C ARG A 132 16.31 -10.29 -3.59
N PHE A 133 17.13 -9.25 -3.69
CA PHE A 133 17.64 -8.51 -2.55
C PHE A 133 16.54 -7.66 -1.90
N MET A 134 15.74 -6.97 -2.72
CA MET A 134 14.56 -6.24 -2.28
C MET A 134 13.59 -7.14 -1.54
N ASP A 135 13.22 -8.29 -2.10
CA ASP A 135 12.31 -9.24 -1.45
C ASP A 135 12.81 -9.63 -0.04
N TYR A 136 14.12 -9.82 0.10
CA TYR A 136 14.73 -10.19 1.37
C TYR A 136 14.84 -9.02 2.35
N ILE A 137 15.28 -7.85 1.90
CA ILE A 137 15.41 -6.64 2.73
C ILE A 137 14.05 -6.13 3.17
N GLN A 138 13.06 -6.14 2.28
CA GLN A 138 11.67 -5.82 2.61
C GLN A 138 11.13 -6.79 3.66
N LEU A 139 11.35 -8.09 3.50
CA LEU A 139 10.95 -9.07 4.53
C LEU A 139 11.57 -8.72 5.89
N LEU A 140 12.85 -8.37 5.97
CA LEU A 140 13.50 -7.96 7.22
C LEU A 140 12.92 -6.64 7.77
N ARG A 141 12.68 -5.64 6.91
CA ARG A 141 12.09 -4.33 7.29
C ARG A 141 10.69 -4.49 7.90
N PHE A 142 9.82 -5.24 7.24
CA PHE A 142 8.40 -5.32 7.60
C PHE A 142 8.10 -6.28 8.74
N THR A 143 8.77 -7.44 8.77
CA THR A 143 8.46 -8.45 9.79
C THR A 143 9.21 -8.23 11.09
N GLY A 144 10.24 -7.37 11.09
CA GLY A 144 11.25 -7.32 12.15
C GLY A 144 12.00 -8.65 12.33
N TYR A 145 11.79 -9.63 11.45
CA TYR A 145 12.41 -10.94 11.52
C TYR A 145 13.90 -10.77 11.38
N GLY A 146 14.64 -11.50 12.24
CA GLY A 146 16.08 -11.49 12.13
C GLY A 146 16.78 -10.31 12.79
N PHE A 147 16.07 -9.48 13.54
CA PHE A 147 16.66 -8.54 14.50
C PHE A 147 16.87 -9.22 15.85
N LEU A 148 17.89 -8.76 16.59
CA LEU A 148 18.13 -9.15 17.98
C LEU A 148 16.94 -8.61 18.80
N GLN A 149 16.18 -9.52 19.43
CA GLN A 149 15.17 -9.13 20.41
C GLN A 149 15.87 -8.28 21.49
N GLN A 150 15.42 -7.04 21.68
CA GLN A 150 15.85 -6.23 22.80
C GLN A 150 15.41 -6.95 24.07
N ALA A 151 16.36 -7.60 24.74
CA ALA A 151 16.17 -8.05 26.10
C ALA A 151 15.95 -6.82 26.98
N ASP A 152 14.95 -6.89 27.87
CA ASP A 152 14.65 -5.92 28.91
C ASP A 152 15.93 -5.31 29.52
N ALA A 153 16.15 -4.03 29.23
CA ALA A 153 17.02 -3.18 30.02
C ALA A 153 16.40 -1.78 30.00
N GLY A 154 15.63 -1.49 31.06
CA GLY A 154 14.92 -0.23 31.21
C GLY A 154 15.86 0.96 31.21
N VAL A 155 15.60 1.91 30.31
CA VAL A 155 15.76 3.35 30.51
C VAL A 155 14.70 4.02 29.65
N GLU A 156 13.89 4.87 30.28
CA GLU A 156 12.99 5.80 29.60
C GLU A 156 13.79 6.73 28.67
N GLU A 157 13.68 6.53 27.36
CA GLU A 157 13.85 7.61 26.40
C GLU A 157 12.64 7.61 25.47
N LYS A 158 11.86 8.71 25.55
CA LYS A 158 10.91 9.11 24.51
C LYS A 158 11.67 9.16 23.18
N LYS A 159 11.54 8.14 22.35
CA LYS A 159 11.97 8.18 20.95
C LYS A 159 10.76 7.90 20.08
N SER A 160 10.48 8.90 19.24
CA SER A 160 9.66 8.93 18.03
C SER A 160 9.70 7.62 17.22
N PRO A 161 8.81 7.39 16.23
CA PRO A 161 8.83 6.19 15.37
C PRO A 161 10.25 5.91 14.86
N SER A 162 10.54 4.63 14.67
CA SER A 162 11.89 4.22 14.32
C SER A 162 12.30 4.88 13.00
N ALA A 163 13.58 5.24 12.86
CA ALA A 163 14.09 5.83 11.62
C ALA A 163 13.81 4.95 10.38
N ALA A 164 13.60 3.63 10.57
CA ALA A 164 13.24 2.71 9.51
C ALA A 164 11.79 2.85 9.03
N ASP A 165 10.86 3.17 9.93
CA ASP A 165 9.43 3.36 9.59
C ASP A 165 9.25 4.67 8.82
N ARG A 166 9.93 5.74 9.27
CA ARG A 166 10.00 7.02 8.54
C ARG A 166 10.63 6.86 7.17
N LEU A 167 11.77 6.18 7.08
CA LEU A 167 12.43 5.93 5.80
C LEU A 167 11.56 5.09 4.85
N SER A 168 10.79 4.13 5.37
CA SER A 168 9.89 3.32 4.54
C SER A 168 8.75 4.16 3.95
N ARG A 169 8.20 5.10 4.74
CA ARG A 169 7.21 6.07 4.27
C ARG A 169 7.79 7.05 3.25
N ASP A 170 8.98 7.59 3.50
CA ASP A 170 9.68 8.48 2.56
C ASP A 170 9.95 7.77 1.21
N ILE A 171 10.32 6.49 1.25
CA ILE A 171 10.51 5.67 0.03
C ILE A 171 9.18 5.45 -0.72
N LEU A 172 8.10 5.15 0.00
CA LEU A 172 6.78 5.00 -0.63
C LEU A 172 6.31 6.31 -1.27
N HIS A 173 6.53 7.44 -0.59
CA HIS A 173 6.19 8.77 -1.09
C HIS A 173 7.02 9.14 -2.34
N ALA A 174 8.35 9.01 -2.27
CA ALA A 174 9.24 9.34 -3.38
C ALA A 174 8.97 8.49 -4.63
N ARG A 175 8.65 7.19 -4.46
CA ARG A 175 8.31 6.31 -5.59
C ARG A 175 7.03 6.71 -6.32
N VAL A 176 6.02 7.15 -5.59
CA VAL A 176 4.76 7.61 -6.20
C VAL A 176 5.01 8.86 -7.05
N GLU A 177 5.92 9.74 -6.63
CA GLU A 177 6.34 10.91 -7.40
C GLU A 177 7.22 10.57 -8.61
N GLU A 178 8.04 9.51 -8.52
CA GLU A 178 8.98 9.10 -9.58
C GLU A 178 8.37 8.26 -10.70
N VAL A 179 7.27 7.52 -10.46
CA VAL A 179 6.64 6.73 -11.51
C VAL A 179 5.84 7.66 -12.43
N PRO A 180 6.18 7.78 -13.73
CA PRO A 180 5.37 8.56 -14.68
C PRO A 180 4.06 7.80 -14.96
N ILE A 181 3.06 8.01 -14.11
CA ILE A 181 1.75 7.34 -14.17
C ILE A 181 1.10 7.51 -15.55
N ASP A 182 1.31 8.66 -16.19
CA ASP A 182 0.79 8.96 -17.53
C ASP A 182 1.47 8.16 -18.66
N ALA A 183 2.66 7.59 -18.41
CA ALA A 183 3.38 6.74 -19.36
C ALA A 183 3.00 5.25 -19.24
N LEU A 184 2.25 4.85 -18.21
CA LEU A 184 1.77 3.47 -18.05
C LEU A 184 0.60 3.20 -19.01
N GLU A 185 0.89 2.53 -20.12
CA GLU A 185 -0.14 2.02 -21.02
C GLU A 185 -0.79 0.76 -20.42
N ILE A 186 -2.01 0.89 -19.93
CA ILE A 186 -2.83 -0.26 -19.53
C ILE A 186 -3.86 -0.53 -20.63
N PRO A 187 -3.85 -1.72 -21.24
CA PRO A 187 -4.76 -2.02 -22.31
C PRO A 187 -6.21 -2.10 -21.78
N PRO A 188 -7.19 -1.52 -22.50
CA PRO A 188 -8.58 -1.87 -22.26
C PRO A 188 -8.77 -3.35 -22.62
N LEU A 189 -9.21 -4.14 -21.65
CA LEU A 189 -9.43 -5.57 -21.87
C LEU A 189 -10.77 -5.78 -22.58
N GLN A 190 -10.79 -6.72 -23.53
CA GLN A 190 -12.06 -7.18 -24.11
C GLN A 190 -12.76 -8.07 -23.09
N ASN A 191 -14.06 -7.82 -22.91
CA ASN A 191 -14.95 -8.48 -21.96
C ASN A 191 -14.65 -9.98 -21.89
N THR A 192 -14.00 -10.44 -20.80
CA THR A 192 -13.87 -11.87 -20.53
C THR A 192 -15.28 -12.38 -20.32
N GLN A 193 -15.78 -13.25 -21.20
CA GLN A 193 -17.09 -13.86 -21.00
C GLN A 193 -17.12 -14.47 -19.59
N ASP A 194 -17.99 -13.94 -18.72
CA ASP A 194 -18.27 -14.47 -17.38
C ASP A 194 -18.60 -15.96 -17.53
N ASN A 195 -17.62 -16.84 -17.31
CA ASN A 195 -17.90 -18.25 -17.18
C ASN A 195 -18.43 -18.46 -15.76
N ALA A 196 -19.74 -18.65 -15.63
CA ALA A 196 -20.42 -18.77 -14.34
C ALA A 196 -19.84 -19.91 -13.48
N ASP A 197 -19.34 -20.97 -14.11
CA ASP A 197 -18.72 -22.11 -13.43
C ASP A 197 -17.33 -21.79 -12.85
N ARG A 198 -16.78 -20.62 -13.16
CA ARG A 198 -15.43 -20.15 -12.78
C ARG A 198 -15.44 -18.75 -12.17
N THR A 199 -16.58 -18.30 -11.68
CA THR A 199 -16.72 -17.01 -11.02
C THR A 199 -17.28 -17.19 -9.63
N GLU A 200 -16.57 -16.70 -8.61
CA GLU A 200 -17.03 -16.71 -7.22
C GLU A 200 -17.24 -15.27 -6.76
N ALA A 201 -18.48 -14.92 -6.40
CA ALA A 201 -18.76 -13.62 -5.81
C ALA A 201 -18.27 -13.62 -4.36
N LEU A 202 -17.49 -12.60 -3.97
CA LEU A 202 -17.11 -12.41 -2.58
C LEU A 202 -18.28 -11.70 -1.88
N GLY A 203 -18.81 -12.32 -0.82
CA GLY A 203 -20.09 -11.96 -0.20
C GLY A 203 -20.25 -10.47 0.08
N HIS A 204 -21.36 -9.90 -0.38
CA HIS A 204 -21.76 -8.48 -0.22
C HIS A 204 -20.74 -7.45 -0.74
N THR A 205 -19.81 -7.86 -1.60
CA THR A 205 -18.85 -6.97 -2.24
C THR A 205 -19.22 -6.72 -3.71
N ASP A 206 -18.66 -5.65 -4.27
CA ASP A 206 -18.64 -5.40 -5.71
C ASP A 206 -17.51 -6.19 -6.41
N THR A 207 -16.79 -7.05 -5.68
CA THR A 207 -15.61 -7.80 -6.15
C THR A 207 -15.95 -9.27 -6.38
N LYS A 208 -15.50 -9.79 -7.52
CA LYS A 208 -15.63 -11.20 -7.90
C LYS A 208 -14.24 -11.80 -8.10
N LEU A 209 -14.09 -13.05 -7.75
CA LEU A 209 -12.93 -13.85 -8.13
C LEU A 209 -13.22 -14.60 -9.42
N ILE A 210 -12.33 -14.46 -10.41
CA ILE A 210 -12.38 -15.22 -11.65
C ILE A 210 -11.22 -16.23 -11.65
N TRP A 211 -11.59 -17.51 -11.77
CA TRP A 211 -10.65 -18.62 -11.91
C TRP A 211 -10.23 -18.75 -13.37
N THR A 212 -8.95 -18.54 -13.64
CA THR A 212 -8.38 -18.62 -15.01
C THR A 212 -7.85 -20.01 -15.35
N SER A 213 -7.57 -20.85 -14.34
CA SER A 213 -7.18 -22.25 -14.49
C SER A 213 -7.80 -23.15 -13.41
N ASN A 214 -7.77 -24.48 -13.61
CA ASN A 214 -8.25 -25.46 -12.62
C ASN A 214 -7.27 -25.66 -11.44
N ALA A 215 -6.11 -24.98 -11.43
CA ALA A 215 -5.14 -25.02 -10.35
C ALA A 215 -5.23 -23.73 -9.52
N LEU A 216 -5.11 -23.86 -8.20
CA LEU A 216 -5.02 -22.74 -7.23
C LEU A 216 -3.81 -21.79 -7.48
N ASN A 217 -2.92 -22.11 -8.43
CA ASN A 217 -1.65 -21.42 -8.65
C ASN A 217 -1.59 -20.82 -10.06
N GLY A 218 -1.46 -19.48 -10.12
CA GLY A 218 -0.77 -18.80 -11.21
C GLY A 218 -1.47 -17.55 -11.72
N ASP A 219 -2.76 -17.66 -12.05
CA ASP A 219 -3.37 -16.70 -12.97
C ASP A 219 -4.73 -16.16 -12.49
N ASN A 220 -5.16 -16.42 -11.25
CA ASN A 220 -6.44 -15.92 -10.75
C ASN A 220 -6.49 -14.38 -10.83
N ILE A 221 -7.69 -13.84 -11.07
CA ILE A 221 -7.90 -12.39 -11.19
C ILE A 221 -9.07 -12.00 -10.31
N LEU A 222 -8.89 -10.94 -9.53
CA LEU A 222 -9.99 -10.27 -8.83
C LEU A 222 -10.55 -9.20 -9.77
N VAL A 223 -11.87 -9.17 -9.91
CA VAL A 223 -12.56 -8.22 -10.77
C VAL A 223 -13.53 -7.41 -9.93
N GLU A 224 -13.30 -6.10 -9.85
CA GLU A 224 -14.24 -5.17 -9.25
C GLU A 224 -15.23 -4.70 -10.31
N CYS A 225 -16.53 -4.83 -10.03
CA CYS A 225 -17.61 -4.54 -10.97
C CYS A 225 -18.50 -3.41 -10.44
N ARG A 226 -18.78 -2.41 -11.28
CA ARG A 226 -19.74 -1.36 -10.92
C ARG A 226 -20.71 -1.01 -12.04
N THR A 227 -21.98 -1.26 -11.79
CA THR A 227 -23.08 -0.84 -12.66
C THR A 227 -23.41 0.65 -12.48
N HIS A 228 -23.67 1.34 -13.58
CA HIS A 228 -24.01 2.76 -13.60
C HIS A 228 -25.40 3.02 -14.18
N GLY A 229 -26.08 4.04 -13.63
CA GLY A 229 -27.41 4.45 -14.08
C GLY A 229 -27.45 4.97 -15.52
N ILE A 230 -28.67 5.14 -16.04
CA ILE A 230 -28.89 5.43 -17.46
C ILE A 230 -28.27 6.77 -17.91
N ASN A 231 -28.16 7.72 -16.98
CA ASN A 231 -27.70 9.08 -17.23
C ASN A 231 -26.18 9.26 -17.01
N ALA A 232 -25.42 8.18 -16.76
CA ALA A 232 -24.00 8.28 -16.49
C ALA A 232 -23.20 8.68 -17.73
N ASN A 233 -22.22 9.57 -17.55
CA ASN A 233 -21.31 9.97 -18.61
C ASN A 233 -20.26 8.87 -18.86
N ILE A 234 -20.49 8.03 -19.87
CA ILE A 234 -19.65 6.87 -20.20
C ILE A 234 -18.20 7.29 -20.49
N ALA A 235 -17.98 8.41 -21.16
CA ALA A 235 -16.63 8.88 -21.49
C ALA A 235 -15.84 9.23 -20.23
N GLN A 236 -16.49 9.93 -19.29
CA GLN A 236 -15.88 10.28 -18.01
C GLN A 236 -15.64 9.05 -17.12
N LEU A 237 -16.55 8.06 -17.14
CA LEU A 237 -16.38 6.81 -16.41
C LEU A 237 -15.17 6.01 -16.93
N LYS A 238 -15.03 5.88 -18.25
CA LYS A 238 -13.88 5.21 -18.86
C LYS A 238 -12.57 5.92 -18.54
N LEU A 239 -12.54 7.25 -18.61
CA LEU A 239 -11.36 8.04 -18.26
C LEU A 239 -10.98 7.83 -16.78
N SER A 240 -11.95 7.90 -15.87
CA SER A 240 -11.72 7.71 -14.44
C SER A 240 -11.21 6.30 -14.15
N ALA A 241 -11.84 5.27 -14.75
CA ALA A 241 -11.41 3.89 -14.59
C ALA A 241 -10.00 3.64 -15.14
N SER A 242 -9.67 4.25 -16.28
CA SER A 242 -8.33 4.18 -16.87
C SER A 242 -7.28 4.77 -15.94
N LYS A 243 -7.52 5.95 -15.36
CA LYS A 243 -6.56 6.56 -14.45
C LYS A 243 -6.38 5.76 -13.17
N VAL A 244 -7.48 5.32 -12.56
CA VAL A 244 -7.41 4.46 -11.37
C VAL A 244 -6.61 3.20 -11.68
N ALA A 245 -6.85 2.54 -12.82
CA ALA A 245 -6.05 1.40 -13.25
C ALA A 245 -4.57 1.76 -13.38
N GLN A 246 -4.22 2.89 -13.99
CA GLN A 246 -2.82 3.35 -14.13
C GLN A 246 -2.11 3.53 -12.80
N ILE A 247 -2.78 4.21 -11.87
CA ILE A 247 -2.26 4.45 -10.52
C ILE A 247 -2.06 3.11 -9.78
N LEU A 248 -3.03 2.19 -9.89
CA LEU A 248 -2.93 0.89 -9.25
C LEU A 248 -1.93 -0.05 -9.93
N ALA A 249 -1.65 0.11 -11.23
CA ALA A 249 -0.60 -0.66 -11.88
C ALA A 249 0.79 -0.29 -11.39
N ALA A 250 0.99 0.97 -10.97
CA ALA A 250 2.23 1.45 -10.36
C ALA A 250 2.54 0.73 -9.03
N ALA A 251 1.53 0.17 -8.35
CA ALA A 251 1.76 -0.65 -7.16
C ALA A 251 2.61 -1.91 -7.44
N GLY A 252 2.70 -2.36 -8.70
CA GLY A 252 3.68 -3.36 -9.15
C GLY A 252 3.67 -4.67 -8.35
N SER A 253 4.86 -5.25 -8.12
CA SER A 253 5.05 -6.39 -7.21
C SER A 253 4.98 -6.02 -5.72
N GLN A 254 4.66 -4.76 -5.38
CA GLN A 254 4.73 -4.23 -4.02
C GLN A 254 3.38 -4.27 -3.29
N ALA A 255 2.40 -4.99 -3.83
CA ALA A 255 1.06 -5.08 -3.26
C ALA A 255 1.06 -5.48 -1.78
N LEU A 256 2.00 -6.33 -1.34
CA LEU A 256 2.15 -6.72 0.07
C LEU A 256 2.64 -5.58 0.98
N MET A 257 3.33 -4.58 0.43
CA MET A 257 3.80 -3.40 1.17
C MET A 257 2.73 -2.32 1.21
N THR A 258 2.08 -2.09 0.07
CA THR A 258 1.09 -1.01 -0.08
C THR A 258 -0.28 -1.45 0.42
N HIS A 259 -0.52 -2.75 0.62
CA HIS A 259 -1.84 -3.33 0.90
C HIS A 259 -2.89 -2.96 -0.17
N VAL A 260 -2.42 -2.69 -1.39
CA VAL A 260 -3.23 -2.33 -2.55
C VAL A 260 -2.82 -3.22 -3.71
N LEU A 261 -3.81 -3.87 -4.34
CA LEU A 261 -3.55 -4.84 -5.42
C LEU A 261 -3.20 -4.14 -6.73
N GLN A 262 -2.25 -4.74 -7.47
CA GLN A 262 -1.85 -4.25 -8.78
C GLN A 262 -2.99 -4.37 -9.79
N SER A 263 -3.33 -3.28 -10.49
CA SER A 263 -4.24 -3.37 -11.63
C SER A 263 -3.52 -3.89 -12.87
N VAL A 264 -4.18 -4.80 -13.59
CA VAL A 264 -3.72 -5.37 -14.87
C VAL A 264 -4.53 -4.89 -16.07
N GLY A 265 -5.62 -4.16 -15.82
CA GLY A 265 -6.57 -3.79 -16.87
C GLY A 265 -7.85 -3.19 -16.35
N TYR A 266 -8.61 -2.58 -17.27
CA TYR A 266 -10.00 -2.19 -17.05
C TYR A 266 -10.83 -2.53 -18.28
N ALA A 267 -12.14 -2.69 -18.09
CA ALA A 267 -13.10 -2.87 -19.17
C ALA A 267 -14.39 -2.10 -18.90
N TYR A 268 -15.15 -1.88 -19.97
CA TYR A 268 -16.48 -1.31 -19.86
C TYR A 268 -17.48 -2.18 -20.63
N SER A 269 -18.41 -2.76 -19.90
CA SER A 269 -19.55 -3.49 -20.45
C SER A 269 -20.68 -2.51 -20.81
N PRO A 270 -21.07 -2.39 -22.10
CA PRO A 270 -22.11 -1.48 -22.53
C PRO A 270 -23.52 -1.90 -22.05
N SER A 271 -24.55 -1.18 -22.51
CA SER A 271 -25.96 -1.51 -22.23
C SER A 271 -26.28 -2.99 -22.57
N PRO A 272 -27.05 -3.72 -21.74
CA PRO A 272 -27.83 -3.22 -20.59
C PRO A 272 -27.05 -3.11 -19.27
N LYS A 273 -25.88 -3.76 -19.13
CA LYS A 273 -25.12 -3.80 -17.86
C LYS A 273 -24.54 -2.44 -17.45
N ARG A 274 -24.04 -1.64 -18.41
CA ARG A 274 -23.41 -0.32 -18.15
C ARG A 274 -22.41 -0.38 -16.99
N GLU A 275 -21.53 -1.36 -17.06
CA GLU A 275 -20.68 -1.76 -15.95
C GLU A 275 -19.22 -1.42 -16.25
N VAL A 276 -18.56 -0.78 -15.29
CA VAL A 276 -17.09 -0.60 -15.29
C VAL A 276 -16.49 -1.78 -14.54
N GLN A 277 -15.44 -2.35 -15.10
CA GLN A 277 -14.70 -3.48 -14.53
C GLN A 277 -13.24 -3.09 -14.34
N LEU A 278 -12.68 -3.38 -13.17
CA LEU A 278 -11.27 -3.22 -12.86
C LEU A 278 -10.66 -4.58 -12.54
N PHE A 279 -9.59 -4.94 -13.23
CA PHE A 279 -8.94 -6.25 -13.09
C PHE A 279 -7.70 -6.08 -12.23
N LEU A 280 -7.66 -6.85 -11.14
CA LEU A 280 -6.63 -6.81 -10.11
C LEU A 280 -5.91 -8.15 -10.06
N LYS A 281 -4.58 -8.09 -10.02
CA LYS A 281 -3.74 -9.28 -9.93
C LYS A 281 -3.95 -9.96 -8.58
N TYR A 282 -4.17 -11.26 -8.59
CA TYR A 282 -4.24 -12.04 -7.37
C TYR A 282 -2.85 -12.16 -6.73
N PRO A 283 -2.71 -11.95 -5.41
CA PRO A 283 -1.43 -12.06 -4.72
C PRO A 283 -0.96 -13.53 -4.66
N ALA A 284 0.26 -13.79 -5.14
CA ALA A 284 0.81 -15.14 -5.18
C ALA A 284 1.10 -15.69 -3.77
N GLY A 285 0.85 -16.99 -3.55
CA GLY A 285 1.13 -17.66 -2.28
C GLY A 285 0.11 -17.44 -1.17
N LEU A 286 -0.99 -16.73 -1.46
CA LEU A 286 -2.10 -16.50 -0.54
C LEU A 286 -3.29 -17.42 -0.84
N ASP A 287 -4.07 -17.74 0.19
CA ASP A 287 -5.27 -18.56 0.09
C ASP A 287 -6.49 -17.75 -0.39
N MET A 288 -7.69 -18.33 -0.29
CA MET A 288 -8.93 -17.67 -0.68
C MET A 288 -9.28 -16.51 0.25
N PRO A 289 -9.48 -15.28 -0.28
CA PRO A 289 -9.78 -14.15 0.57
C PRO A 289 -11.15 -14.26 1.23
N LYS A 290 -11.25 -13.67 2.41
CA LYS A 290 -12.52 -13.37 3.10
C LYS A 290 -12.66 -11.87 3.27
N THR A 291 -13.88 -11.37 3.24
CA THR A 291 -14.12 -9.96 3.57
C THR A 291 -13.87 -9.74 5.05
N LEU A 292 -13.44 -8.53 5.43
CA LEU A 292 -13.38 -8.13 6.83
C LEU A 292 -14.77 -8.27 7.48
N ARG A 293 -15.85 -7.93 6.74
CA ARG A 293 -17.24 -8.14 7.20
C ARG A 293 -17.46 -9.56 7.70
N TRP A 294 -17.07 -10.55 6.90
CA TRP A 294 -17.19 -11.95 7.28
C TRP A 294 -16.31 -12.27 8.49
N ALA A 295 -15.05 -11.83 8.49
CA ALA A 295 -14.09 -12.10 9.56
C ALA A 295 -14.56 -11.57 10.93
N LEU A 296 -15.17 -10.38 10.96
CA LEU A 296 -15.71 -9.76 12.18
C LEU A 296 -16.91 -10.51 12.78
N THR A 297 -17.54 -11.43 12.03
CA THR A 297 -18.61 -12.30 12.55
C THR A 297 -18.10 -13.63 13.09
N MET A 298 -16.80 -13.92 12.92
CA MET A 298 -16.21 -15.20 13.26
C MET A 298 -15.57 -15.19 14.65
N THR A 299 -15.68 -16.33 15.33
CA THR A 299 -14.98 -16.62 16.59
C THR A 299 -13.83 -17.61 16.36
N PRO A 300 -12.75 -17.59 17.17
CA PRO A 300 -12.53 -16.76 18.36
C PRO A 300 -12.06 -15.34 18.04
N LEU A 301 -12.18 -14.44 19.03
CA LEU A 301 -11.61 -13.09 19.01
C LEU A 301 -10.08 -13.18 18.79
N PRO A 302 -9.51 -12.54 17.75
CA PRO A 302 -8.08 -12.51 17.52
C PRO A 302 -7.33 -11.72 18.61
N SER A 303 -6.04 -12.01 18.73
CA SER A 303 -5.16 -11.27 19.65
C SER A 303 -5.18 -9.77 19.36
N ILE A 304 -4.88 -8.97 20.40
CA ILE A 304 -4.69 -7.53 20.24
C ILE A 304 -3.58 -7.20 19.21
N ASN A 305 -2.51 -8.00 19.15
CA ASN A 305 -1.44 -7.83 18.17
C ASN A 305 -1.95 -8.02 16.74
N THR A 306 -2.76 -9.07 16.50
CA THR A 306 -3.38 -9.32 15.18
C THR A 306 -4.29 -8.17 14.77
N ARG A 307 -5.15 -7.70 15.69
CA ARG A 307 -6.09 -6.60 15.40
C ARG A 307 -5.37 -5.28 15.14
N LEU A 308 -4.34 -4.96 15.92
CA LEU A 308 -3.52 -3.77 15.73
C LEU A 308 -2.76 -3.82 14.40
N GLU A 309 -2.28 -5.00 14.01
CA GLU A 309 -1.56 -5.16 12.75
C GLU A 309 -2.52 -5.00 11.54
N LEU A 310 -3.72 -5.58 11.58
CA LEU A 310 -4.74 -5.33 10.55
C LEU A 310 -5.09 -3.84 10.42
N CYS A 311 -5.12 -3.10 11.54
CA CYS A 311 -5.32 -1.66 11.55
C CYS A 311 -4.18 -0.91 10.83
N ARG A 312 -2.92 -1.31 11.05
CA ARG A 312 -1.75 -0.74 10.37
C ARG A 312 -1.76 -1.02 8.87
N GLN A 313 -2.08 -2.25 8.48
CA GLN A 313 -2.18 -2.63 7.07
C GLN A 313 -3.25 -1.80 6.35
N LEU A 314 -4.43 -1.61 6.98
CA LEU A 314 -5.48 -0.77 6.43
C LEU A 314 -5.09 0.71 6.33
N ALA A 315 -4.47 1.26 7.37
CA ALA A 315 -3.98 2.65 7.35
C ALA A 315 -2.90 2.85 6.28
N THR A 316 -2.02 1.86 6.07
CA THR A 316 -0.99 1.86 5.02
C THR A 316 -1.62 1.85 3.62
N ALA A 317 -2.67 1.05 3.40
CA ALA A 317 -3.42 1.04 2.13
C ALA A 317 -4.01 2.41 1.79
N ILE A 318 -4.55 3.10 2.80
CA ILE A 318 -5.17 4.41 2.63
C ILE A 318 -4.10 5.49 2.43
N PHE A 319 -2.99 5.42 3.19
CA PHE A 319 -1.83 6.28 2.99
C PHE A 319 -1.35 6.19 1.53
N TYR A 320 -1.08 4.98 1.04
CA TYR A 320 -0.66 4.77 -0.35
C TYR A 320 -1.69 5.29 -1.38
N THR A 321 -2.98 5.06 -1.11
CA THR A 321 -4.05 5.56 -1.97
C THR A 321 -4.04 7.09 -2.04
N HIS A 322 -3.91 7.76 -0.88
CA HIS A 322 -3.93 9.21 -0.80
C HIS A 322 -2.67 9.83 -1.41
N THR A 323 -1.47 9.29 -1.13
CA THR A 323 -0.21 9.78 -1.73
C THR A 323 -0.20 9.63 -3.24
N SER A 324 -0.95 8.65 -3.77
CA SER A 324 -1.14 8.46 -5.22
C SER A 324 -2.16 9.42 -5.84
N GLY A 325 -2.63 10.43 -5.11
CA GLY A 325 -3.61 11.42 -5.57
C GLY A 325 -5.04 10.89 -5.68
N LEU A 326 -5.34 9.74 -5.08
CA LEU A 326 -6.67 9.13 -5.09
C LEU A 326 -7.44 9.37 -3.79
N VAL A 327 -8.75 9.46 -3.95
CA VAL A 327 -9.72 9.36 -2.86
C VAL A 327 -10.53 8.10 -3.10
N HIS A 328 -10.58 7.19 -2.12
CA HIS A 328 -11.11 5.83 -2.24
C HIS A 328 -12.63 5.80 -2.32
N LYS A 329 -13.31 6.53 -1.42
CA LYS A 329 -14.78 6.67 -1.38
C LYS A 329 -15.57 5.39 -1.13
N SER A 330 -14.96 4.31 -0.65
CA SER A 330 -15.72 3.07 -0.40
C SER A 330 -15.19 2.23 0.75
N ILE A 331 -14.39 2.83 1.64
CA ILE A 331 -13.71 2.13 2.75
C ILE A 331 -14.73 1.56 3.74
N ARG A 332 -14.96 0.26 3.65
CA ARG A 332 -15.91 -0.50 4.47
C ARG A 332 -15.44 -1.94 4.64
N PRO A 333 -16.00 -2.71 5.58
CA PRO A 333 -15.60 -4.10 5.76
C PRO A 333 -15.83 -5.01 4.53
N GLU A 334 -16.72 -4.63 3.61
CA GLU A 334 -16.92 -5.31 2.32
C GLU A 334 -15.83 -4.95 1.29
N SER A 335 -15.16 -3.81 1.42
CA SER A 335 -14.08 -3.36 0.52
C SER A 335 -12.69 -3.75 1.05
N ILE A 336 -12.63 -4.65 2.02
CA ILE A 336 -11.40 -5.06 2.70
C ILE A 336 -11.33 -6.58 2.64
N LEU A 337 -10.31 -7.10 1.97
CA LEU A 337 -10.07 -8.54 1.83
C LEU A 337 -8.93 -8.96 2.76
N ILE A 338 -9.14 -10.04 3.51
CA ILE A 338 -8.15 -10.69 4.35
C ILE A 338 -7.82 -12.04 3.75
N PHE A 339 -6.54 -12.23 3.49
CA PHE A 339 -5.95 -13.47 3.01
C PHE A 339 -5.16 -14.13 4.14
N GLN A 340 -4.94 -15.43 4.07
CA GLN A 340 -4.00 -16.17 4.89
C GLN A 340 -2.84 -16.69 4.03
N GLU A 341 -1.67 -16.84 4.65
CA GLU A 341 -0.56 -17.54 4.01
C GLU A 341 -0.90 -19.01 3.79
N GLN A 342 -0.62 -19.54 2.61
CA GLN A 342 -0.82 -20.97 2.36
C GLN A 342 0.11 -21.80 3.26
N GLN A 343 -0.48 -22.56 4.18
CA GLN A 343 0.28 -23.46 5.03
C GLN A 343 0.82 -24.63 4.21
N SER A 344 2.14 -24.83 4.22
CA SER A 344 2.72 -26.09 3.75
C SER A 344 2.19 -27.23 4.62
N PRO A 345 1.77 -28.37 4.05
CA PRO A 345 1.16 -29.48 4.81
C PRO A 345 2.05 -30.03 5.93
N GLU A 346 3.36 -29.76 5.89
CA GLU A 346 4.33 -30.17 6.90
C GLU A 346 4.33 -29.29 8.17
N HIS A 347 3.69 -28.11 8.18
CA HIS A 347 3.76 -27.12 9.27
C HIS A 347 2.40 -26.69 9.84
N ALA A 348 1.30 -27.38 9.46
CA ALA A 348 -0.07 -27.01 9.79
C ALA A 348 -0.39 -26.93 11.31
N ASN A 349 0.46 -27.51 12.17
CA ASN A 349 0.25 -27.55 13.62
C ASN A 349 0.97 -26.44 14.41
N LEU A 350 1.76 -25.56 13.77
CA LEU A 350 2.68 -24.65 14.48
C LEU A 350 2.33 -23.14 14.43
N LYS A 351 1.35 -22.71 13.63
CA LYS A 351 0.92 -21.30 13.60
C LYS A 351 -0.61 -21.21 13.62
N LYS A 352 -1.18 -21.11 14.82
CA LYS A 352 -2.63 -20.89 15.02
C LYS A 352 -3.01 -19.39 15.01
N ASP A 353 -2.00 -18.51 15.02
CA ASP A 353 -2.17 -17.05 15.11
C ASP A 353 -1.47 -16.33 13.93
N SER A 354 -1.78 -16.72 12.69
CA SER A 354 -1.38 -15.90 11.53
C SER A 354 -2.30 -14.68 11.44
N THR A 355 -1.72 -13.48 11.52
CA THR A 355 -2.43 -12.19 11.51
C THR A 355 -3.27 -11.94 10.24
N GLY A 356 -3.10 -12.74 9.19
CA GLY A 356 -3.69 -12.49 7.88
C GLY A 356 -3.02 -11.30 7.18
N VAL A 357 -3.19 -11.25 5.85
CA VAL A 357 -2.73 -10.15 5.00
C VAL A 357 -3.95 -9.46 4.44
N LEU A 358 -4.08 -8.17 4.73
CA LEU A 358 -5.19 -7.32 4.34
C LEU A 358 -4.87 -6.60 3.04
N PHE A 359 -5.84 -6.54 2.13
CA PHE A 359 -5.80 -5.68 0.96
C PHE A 359 -7.06 -4.83 0.89
N LEU A 360 -6.87 -3.55 0.58
CA LEU A 360 -7.97 -2.66 0.22
C LEU A 360 -8.40 -2.96 -1.22
N THR A 361 -9.70 -3.16 -1.39
CA THR A 361 -10.40 -3.24 -2.67
C THR A 361 -11.50 -2.18 -2.68
N GLY A 362 -12.29 -2.09 -3.75
CA GLY A 362 -13.37 -1.10 -3.85
C GLY A 362 -13.00 0.13 -4.68
N PHE A 363 -11.92 0.06 -5.48
CA PHE A 363 -11.39 1.16 -6.26
C PHE A 363 -12.27 1.55 -7.46
N GLN A 364 -13.34 0.79 -7.77
CA GLN A 364 -14.39 1.20 -8.73
C GLN A 364 -15.10 2.52 -8.36
N LEU A 365 -14.99 2.93 -7.09
CA LEU A 365 -15.51 4.19 -6.55
C LEU A 365 -14.43 5.27 -6.44
N ALA A 366 -13.16 4.88 -6.54
CA ALA A 366 -12.03 5.77 -6.40
C ALA A 366 -11.94 6.74 -7.57
N ARG A 367 -11.31 7.88 -7.30
CA ARG A 367 -11.05 8.91 -8.31
C ARG A 367 -9.87 9.76 -7.89
N GLU A 368 -9.33 10.47 -8.86
CA GLU A 368 -8.38 11.56 -8.59
C GLU A 368 -9.03 12.65 -7.71
N ALA A 369 -8.21 13.26 -6.88
CA ALA A 369 -8.56 14.39 -6.02
C ALA A 369 -8.80 15.72 -6.81
N THR A 370 -9.17 15.67 -8.10
CA THR A 370 -9.23 16.86 -8.97
C THR A 370 -10.37 17.86 -8.64
N PRO A 371 -10.19 19.17 -8.96
CA PRO A 371 -11.13 20.25 -8.59
C PRO A 371 -12.48 20.25 -9.30
N ASN A 372 -12.56 19.75 -10.54
CA ASN A 372 -13.72 19.94 -11.42
C ASN A 372 -14.64 18.72 -11.56
N THR A 373 -14.36 17.65 -10.82
CA THR A 373 -15.20 16.45 -10.83
C THR A 373 -16.29 16.59 -9.78
N VAL A 374 -17.48 17.05 -10.21
CA VAL A 374 -18.70 16.95 -9.42
C VAL A 374 -18.83 15.49 -8.99
N SER A 375 -18.67 15.21 -7.69
CA SER A 375 -18.92 13.87 -7.17
C SER A 375 -20.34 13.54 -7.56
N SER A 376 -20.54 12.58 -8.45
CA SER A 376 -21.88 12.10 -8.76
C SER A 376 -22.46 11.62 -7.43
N THR A 377 -23.29 12.45 -6.83
CA THR A 377 -24.30 12.07 -5.86
C THR A 377 -25.38 11.28 -6.60
N GLN A 378 -24.98 10.30 -7.40
CA GLN A 378 -25.79 9.09 -7.47
C GLN A 378 -25.65 8.51 -6.07
N GLY A 379 -26.48 9.05 -5.18
CA GLY A 379 -26.66 8.52 -3.86
C GLY A 379 -26.95 7.05 -4.09
N ASN A 380 -25.99 6.20 -3.74
CA ASN A 380 -26.38 4.92 -3.24
C ASN A 380 -27.22 5.28 -2.02
N GLN A 381 -28.54 5.39 -2.18
CA GLN A 381 -29.53 5.49 -1.12
C GLN A 381 -29.55 4.17 -0.35
N ASN A 382 -28.37 3.69 0.02
CA ASN A 382 -28.18 2.48 0.74
C ASN A 382 -27.56 2.89 2.07
N TRP A 383 -28.43 2.94 3.08
CA TRP A 383 -28.07 3.24 4.46
C TRP A 383 -26.89 2.38 4.96
N GLU A 384 -26.68 1.18 4.41
CA GLU A 384 -25.55 0.28 4.67
C GLU A 384 -24.19 0.91 4.33
N TYR A 385 -24.17 1.82 3.36
CA TYR A 385 -23.00 2.61 3.01
C TYR A 385 -22.89 3.86 3.88
N ASP A 386 -24.04 4.47 4.19
CA ASP A 386 -24.09 5.72 4.95
C ASP A 386 -23.57 5.58 6.39
N ILE A 387 -23.70 4.40 7.01
CA ILE A 387 -23.12 4.19 8.36
C ILE A 387 -21.60 4.31 8.40
N TYR A 388 -20.90 4.08 7.29
CA TYR A 388 -19.44 4.27 7.17
C TYR A 388 -19.05 5.63 6.62
N THR A 389 -20.02 6.46 6.26
CA THR A 389 -19.81 7.72 5.55
C THR A 389 -20.06 8.88 6.49
N HIS A 390 -19.22 9.92 6.41
CA HIS A 390 -19.38 11.11 7.24
C HIS A 390 -20.75 11.79 7.03
N PRO A 391 -21.42 12.30 8.07
CA PRO A 391 -22.77 12.86 7.99
C PRO A 391 -22.94 13.99 6.96
N SER A 392 -21.91 14.80 6.72
CA SER A 392 -21.92 15.86 5.70
C SER A 392 -22.18 15.36 4.27
N ARG A 393 -22.09 14.04 4.04
CA ARG A 393 -22.25 13.40 2.72
C ARG A 393 -23.56 12.65 2.56
N HIS A 394 -24.34 12.51 3.62
CA HIS A 394 -25.71 12.02 3.54
C HIS A 394 -26.61 13.04 2.81
N THR A 395 -26.21 14.31 2.78
CA THR A 395 -26.84 15.34 1.95
C THR A 395 -26.13 15.51 0.60
N PRO A 396 -26.87 15.58 -0.53
CA PRO A 396 -26.27 15.85 -1.83
C PRO A 396 -25.59 17.22 -1.92
N GLY A 397 -24.59 17.35 -2.78
CA GLY A 397 -23.95 18.63 -3.13
C GLY A 397 -22.60 18.89 -2.45
N THR A 398 -22.18 18.06 -1.50
CA THR A 398 -20.85 18.17 -0.86
C THR A 398 -19.80 17.34 -1.60
N ARG A 399 -18.62 17.92 -1.79
CA ARG A 399 -17.45 17.25 -2.39
C ARG A 399 -16.91 16.17 -1.45
N TYR A 400 -16.49 15.04 -2.02
CA TYR A 400 -15.75 14.00 -1.28
C TYR A 400 -14.26 14.38 -1.24
N THR A 401 -13.65 14.43 -0.06
CA THR A 401 -12.22 14.70 0.18
C THR A 401 -11.54 13.53 0.92
N MET A 402 -10.21 13.53 1.03
CA MET A 402 -9.44 12.54 1.82
C MET A 402 -9.90 12.46 3.28
N ALA A 403 -10.36 13.58 3.86
CA ALA A 403 -10.95 13.63 5.21
C ALA A 403 -12.10 12.63 5.41
N HIS A 404 -12.89 12.43 4.37
CA HIS A 404 -14.04 11.53 4.42
C HIS A 404 -13.60 10.07 4.39
N ASP A 405 -12.49 9.74 3.69
CA ASP A 405 -11.88 8.41 3.76
C ASP A 405 -11.28 8.15 5.15
N ILE A 406 -10.66 9.15 5.75
CA ILE A 406 -10.11 9.07 7.11
C ILE A 406 -11.22 8.86 8.15
N TYR A 407 -12.39 9.49 7.98
CA TYR A 407 -13.56 9.20 8.80
C TYR A 407 -13.98 7.73 8.69
N SER A 408 -14.09 7.22 7.46
CA SER A 408 -14.42 5.82 7.22
C SER A 408 -13.35 4.87 7.80
N LEU A 409 -12.06 5.25 7.73
CA LEU A 409 -10.98 4.54 8.41
C LEU A 409 -11.25 4.44 9.92
N GLY A 410 -11.60 5.54 10.59
CA GLY A 410 -11.89 5.55 12.03
C GLY A 410 -12.97 4.53 12.44
N ILE A 411 -14.02 4.39 11.62
CA ILE A 411 -15.07 3.39 11.86
C ILE A 411 -14.54 1.97 11.69
N ASN A 412 -13.77 1.70 10.63
CA ASN A 412 -13.19 0.38 10.40
C ASN A 412 -12.14 0.01 11.46
N LEU A 413 -11.31 0.97 11.91
CA LEU A 413 -10.40 0.77 13.03
C LEU A 413 -11.16 0.40 14.30
N LEU A 414 -12.29 1.05 14.57
CA LEU A 414 -13.15 0.74 15.71
C LEU A 414 -13.74 -0.68 15.61
N GLU A 415 -14.26 -1.09 14.44
CA GLU A 415 -14.77 -2.46 14.23
C GLU A 415 -13.67 -3.51 14.43
N ILE A 416 -12.48 -3.31 13.85
CA ILE A 416 -11.34 -4.23 14.01
C ILE A 416 -10.89 -4.29 15.48
N ALA A 417 -10.84 -3.14 16.16
CA ALA A 417 -10.42 -3.00 17.56
C ALA A 417 -11.41 -3.55 18.58
N LEU A 418 -12.68 -3.73 18.21
CA LEU A 418 -13.67 -4.45 19.00
C LEU A 418 -13.83 -5.90 18.52
N TRP A 419 -13.38 -6.17 17.29
CA TRP A 419 -13.66 -7.38 16.53
C TRP A 419 -15.14 -7.71 16.51
N ASP A 420 -15.93 -6.68 16.25
CA ASP A 420 -17.38 -6.75 16.33
C ASP A 420 -18.00 -5.97 15.16
N SER A 421 -18.79 -6.67 14.36
CA SER A 421 -19.31 -6.17 13.10
C SER A 421 -20.50 -5.25 13.33
N PHE A 422 -20.46 -3.99 12.90
CA PHE A 422 -21.60 -3.09 13.09
C PHE A 422 -22.77 -3.36 12.15
N LEU A 423 -22.49 -3.97 11.00
CA LEU A 423 -23.48 -4.44 10.04
C LEU A 423 -23.40 -5.95 9.93
N ILE A 424 -24.54 -6.64 9.92
CA ILE A 424 -24.64 -8.07 9.60
C ILE A 424 -25.73 -8.28 8.56
N PHE A 425 -25.60 -9.36 7.78
CA PHE A 425 -26.63 -9.77 6.83
C PHE A 425 -27.39 -10.97 7.41
N ASP A 426 -28.72 -10.91 7.37
CA ASP A 426 -29.55 -12.06 7.78
C ASP A 426 -29.60 -13.15 6.71
N THR A 427 -30.27 -14.27 7.00
CA THR A 427 -30.44 -15.40 6.07
C THR A 427 -31.20 -15.05 4.79
N HIS A 428 -31.74 -13.83 4.68
CA HIS A 428 -32.42 -13.31 3.50
C HIS A 428 -31.62 -12.17 2.85
N GLU A 429 -30.31 -12.10 3.13
CA GLU A 429 -29.39 -11.09 2.57
C GLU A 429 -29.77 -9.66 2.94
N ARG A 430 -30.56 -9.46 4.02
CA ARG A 430 -30.95 -8.12 4.47
C ARG A 430 -29.96 -7.63 5.50
N ALA A 431 -29.38 -6.46 5.26
CA ALA A 431 -28.50 -5.86 6.22
C ALA A 431 -29.25 -5.39 7.47
N ARG A 432 -28.62 -5.54 8.62
CA ARG A 432 -29.10 -5.12 9.94
C ARG A 432 -27.92 -4.59 10.75
N ILE A 433 -28.18 -3.61 11.60
CA ILE A 433 -27.20 -3.27 12.64
C ILE A 433 -27.12 -4.42 13.62
N PHE A 434 -25.90 -4.88 13.88
CA PHE A 434 -25.64 -5.76 14.99
C PHE A 434 -25.66 -4.91 16.25
N ASN A 435 -26.75 -5.03 17.01
CA ASN A 435 -26.98 -4.22 18.20
C ASN A 435 -26.24 -4.86 19.39
N ASN A 436 -24.91 -4.88 19.29
CA ASN A 436 -23.98 -5.30 20.36
C ASN A 436 -23.92 -4.23 21.47
N GLU A 437 -23.18 -4.50 22.55
CA GLU A 437 -22.98 -3.53 23.64
C GLU A 437 -22.33 -2.22 23.14
N ALA A 438 -21.54 -2.27 22.07
CA ALA A 438 -20.85 -1.10 21.54
C ALA A 438 -21.77 -0.10 20.83
N LEU A 439 -22.84 -0.58 20.18
CA LEU A 439 -23.78 0.26 19.43
C LEU A 439 -25.21 0.17 19.99
N GLU A 440 -25.35 0.16 21.32
CA GLU A 440 -26.67 0.21 21.94
C GLU A 440 -27.45 1.45 21.44
N GLY A 441 -28.63 1.21 20.86
CA GLY A 441 -29.47 2.26 20.25
C GLY A 441 -29.16 2.57 18.79
N GLY A 442 -28.09 1.98 18.22
CA GLY A 442 -27.70 2.16 16.81
C GLY A 442 -28.79 1.73 15.83
N ARG A 443 -29.57 0.68 16.16
CA ARG A 443 -30.72 0.24 15.35
C ARG A 443 -31.74 1.37 15.11
N LEU A 444 -32.11 2.11 16.15
CA LEU A 444 -33.07 3.20 16.03
C LEU A 444 -32.53 4.35 15.17
N ILE A 445 -31.24 4.67 15.32
CA ILE A 445 -30.58 5.69 14.50
C ILE A 445 -30.57 5.26 13.02
N CYS A 446 -30.30 3.99 12.72
CA CYS A 446 -30.36 3.47 11.36
C CYS A 446 -31.76 3.47 10.76
N ASP A 447 -32.79 3.17 11.56
CA ASP A 447 -34.18 3.26 11.08
C ASP A 447 -34.54 4.72 10.74
N ASN A 448 -34.02 5.70 11.50
CA ASN A 448 -34.14 7.12 11.16
C ASN A 448 -33.35 7.50 9.91
N LEU A 449 -32.14 6.93 9.73
CA LEU A 449 -31.31 7.15 8.54
C LEU A 449 -32.03 6.66 7.27
N LYS A 450 -32.65 5.48 7.32
CA LYS A 450 -33.51 4.94 6.26
C LYS A 450 -34.72 5.82 5.97
N ALA A 451 -35.27 6.47 6.99
CA ALA A 451 -36.37 7.41 6.85
C ALA A 451 -35.94 8.77 6.28
N GLY A 452 -34.64 8.98 6.01
CA GLY A 452 -34.10 10.22 5.45
C GLY A 452 -33.95 11.34 6.48
N ASP A 453 -33.86 11.00 7.77
CA ASP A 453 -33.61 11.96 8.83
C ASP A 453 -32.18 12.52 8.72
N LYS A 454 -32.09 13.83 8.48
CA LYS A 454 -30.83 14.54 8.26
C LYS A 454 -29.89 14.51 9.46
N GLU A 455 -30.44 14.37 10.67
CA GLU A 455 -29.66 14.33 11.92
C GLU A 455 -29.25 12.91 12.31
N ALA A 456 -29.72 11.88 11.60
CA ALA A 456 -29.41 10.49 11.93
C ALA A 456 -27.92 10.19 11.74
N GLY A 457 -27.31 10.74 10.69
CA GLY A 457 -25.87 10.62 10.47
C GLY A 457 -25.06 11.17 11.64
N GLN A 458 -25.39 12.39 12.09
CA GLN A 458 -24.66 13.02 13.21
C GLN A 458 -24.81 12.24 14.51
N ARG A 459 -26.00 11.70 14.79
CA ARG A 459 -26.23 10.82 15.93
C ARG A 459 -25.45 9.51 15.83
N MET A 460 -25.33 8.94 14.63
CA MET A 460 -24.51 7.74 14.42
C MET A 460 -23.02 8.01 14.69
N LYS A 461 -22.51 9.14 14.19
CA LYS A 461 -21.15 9.60 14.50
C LYS A 461 -20.90 9.73 16.00
N GLN A 462 -21.82 10.38 16.72
CA GLN A 462 -21.75 10.50 18.18
C GLN A 462 -21.74 9.14 18.88
N LEU A 463 -22.52 8.17 18.38
CA LEU A 463 -22.52 6.80 18.90
C LEU A 463 -21.15 6.14 18.74
N TYR A 464 -20.49 6.26 17.59
CA TYR A 464 -19.13 5.77 17.39
C TYR A 464 -18.11 6.42 18.32
N GLU A 465 -18.19 7.74 18.52
CA GLU A 465 -17.30 8.45 19.44
C GLU A 465 -17.52 8.01 20.90
N MET A 466 -18.76 7.76 21.31
CA MET A 466 -19.08 7.23 22.65
C MET A 466 -18.53 5.81 22.82
N ALA A 467 -18.77 4.93 21.84
CA ALA A 467 -18.25 3.57 21.84
C ALA A 467 -16.71 3.56 21.90
N ALA A 468 -16.05 4.38 21.10
CA ALA A 468 -14.61 4.54 21.11
C ALA A 468 -14.09 4.98 22.50
N LYS A 469 -14.71 6.02 23.10
CA LYS A 469 -14.32 6.53 24.42
C LYS A 469 -14.50 5.51 25.53
N ALA A 470 -15.57 4.72 25.48
CA ALA A 470 -15.92 3.76 26.53
C ALA A 470 -15.12 2.45 26.42
N LEU A 471 -14.96 1.91 25.22
CA LEU A 471 -14.50 0.53 25.02
C LEU A 471 -13.01 0.43 24.67
N LEU A 472 -12.49 1.34 23.84
CA LEU A 472 -11.12 1.25 23.35
C LEU A 472 -10.04 1.39 24.44
N PRO A 473 -10.20 2.21 25.50
CA PRO A 473 -9.22 2.25 26.59
C PRO A 473 -8.95 0.89 27.23
N ILE A 474 -9.97 0.04 27.28
CA ILE A 474 -9.90 -1.30 27.89
C ILE A 474 -9.43 -2.33 26.86
N SER A 475 -9.90 -2.24 25.61
CA SER A 475 -9.65 -3.27 24.58
C SER A 475 -8.34 -3.08 23.79
N MET A 476 -7.88 -1.85 23.62
CA MET A 476 -6.71 -1.48 22.79
C MET A 476 -5.80 -0.40 23.42
N GLY A 477 -6.24 0.25 24.50
CA GLY A 477 -5.52 1.31 25.20
C GLY A 477 -5.91 2.73 24.76
N CYS A 478 -5.52 3.72 25.57
CA CYS A 478 -5.91 5.12 25.37
C CYS A 478 -5.32 5.75 24.10
N ARG A 479 -4.09 5.37 23.71
CA ARG A 479 -3.47 5.91 22.49
C ARG A 479 -4.25 5.49 21.24
N PHE A 480 -4.66 4.22 21.18
CA PHE A 480 -5.48 3.72 20.07
C PHE A 480 -6.85 4.42 20.02
N ARG A 481 -7.49 4.63 21.19
CA ARG A 481 -8.71 5.44 21.29
C ARG A 481 -8.53 6.82 20.66
N ASP A 482 -7.45 7.52 21.03
CA ASP A 482 -7.23 8.90 20.58
C ASP A 482 -7.07 8.96 19.06
N ILE A 483 -6.33 8.00 18.46
CA ILE A 483 -6.22 7.87 17.00
C ILE A 483 -7.60 7.67 16.35
N VAL A 484 -8.44 6.79 16.90
CA VAL A 484 -9.79 6.56 16.36
C VAL A 484 -10.65 7.80 16.46
N LEU A 485 -10.62 8.51 17.60
CA LEU A 485 -11.39 9.75 17.79
C LEU A 485 -10.90 10.88 16.88
N ASP A 486 -9.60 10.92 16.63
CA ASP A 486 -9.02 11.83 15.65
C ASP A 486 -9.56 11.46 14.27
N CYS A 487 -9.47 10.21 13.82
CA CYS A 487 -10.06 9.80 12.53
C CYS A 487 -11.55 10.18 12.39
N LEU A 488 -12.36 9.92 13.43
CA LEU A 488 -13.79 10.28 13.44
C LEU A 488 -14.03 11.80 13.42
N GLY A 489 -13.10 12.62 13.93
CA GLY A 489 -13.19 14.07 13.94
C GLY A 489 -12.48 14.78 12.78
N ALA A 490 -11.95 14.04 11.80
CA ALA A 490 -11.07 14.57 10.76
C ALA A 490 -11.74 15.63 9.87
N VAL A 491 -13.07 15.56 9.70
CA VAL A 491 -13.80 16.53 8.86
C VAL A 491 -14.08 17.83 9.60
N GLU A 492 -14.44 17.79 10.90
CA GLU A 492 -14.86 18.99 11.63
C GLU A 492 -13.71 19.80 12.24
N ARG A 493 -12.63 19.16 12.68
CA ARG A 493 -11.53 19.87 13.35
C ARG A 493 -10.72 20.73 12.38
N GLY A 494 -10.97 20.62 11.07
CA GLY A 494 -10.00 21.03 10.08
C GLY A 494 -8.67 20.33 10.32
N PHE A 495 -7.65 20.76 9.62
CA PHE A 495 -6.36 20.10 9.69
C PHE A 495 -5.28 21.15 9.95
N GLY A 496 -4.70 21.11 11.14
CA GLY A 496 -3.67 22.07 11.57
C GLY A 496 -4.24 23.44 11.97
N ASN A 497 -3.48 24.16 12.80
CA ASN A 497 -3.70 25.58 13.01
C ASN A 497 -3.45 26.28 11.67
N VAL A 498 -4.50 26.88 11.10
CA VAL A 498 -4.33 27.78 9.96
C VAL A 498 -3.68 29.05 10.51
N ASP A 499 -2.37 29.18 10.34
CA ASP A 499 -1.72 30.49 10.46
C ASP A 499 -2.30 31.36 9.34
N GLU A 500 -2.90 32.50 9.69
CA GLU A 500 -3.58 33.43 8.77
C GLU A 500 -2.64 34.07 7.71
N ASP A 501 -1.36 33.71 7.68
CA ASP A 501 -0.31 34.33 6.85
C ASP A 501 0.33 33.34 5.86
N SER A 502 -0.45 32.80 4.91
CA SER A 502 0.16 32.21 3.70
C SER A 502 -0.57 32.61 2.41
N ILE A 503 0.20 33.31 1.57
CA ILE A 503 -0.14 33.88 0.27
C ILE A 503 -0.42 32.78 -0.77
N GLU A 504 -1.47 32.99 -1.57
CA GLU A 504 -1.79 32.36 -2.88
C GLU A 504 -1.38 30.90 -3.11
N LYS A 505 -1.95 29.97 -2.32
CA LYS A 505 -2.17 28.58 -2.78
C LYS A 505 -3.66 28.36 -2.98
N THR A 506 -4.04 27.57 -3.99
CA THR A 506 -5.47 27.26 -4.16
C THR A 506 -5.94 26.43 -2.97
N GLN A 507 -7.13 26.71 -2.43
CA GLN A 507 -7.74 26.00 -1.29
C GLN A 507 -7.70 24.46 -1.44
N ASN A 508 -7.60 23.96 -2.67
CA ASN A 508 -7.57 22.53 -3.01
C ASN A 508 -6.22 21.85 -2.78
N GLU A 509 -5.11 22.48 -3.19
CA GLU A 509 -3.77 21.94 -2.95
C GLU A 509 -3.48 21.88 -1.45
N GLU A 510 -4.03 22.87 -0.74
CA GLU A 510 -3.96 22.92 0.70
C GLU A 510 -4.77 21.78 1.33
N GLU A 511 -6.03 21.55 0.91
CA GLU A 511 -6.87 20.42 1.37
C GLU A 511 -6.25 19.04 1.10
N GLU A 512 -5.54 18.86 -0.01
CA GLU A 512 -4.87 17.60 -0.35
C GLU A 512 -3.62 17.35 0.51
N ARG A 513 -2.72 18.33 0.60
CA ARG A 513 -1.53 18.29 1.48
C ARG A 513 -1.91 17.96 2.91
N ILE A 514 -2.95 18.63 3.38
CA ILE A 514 -3.53 18.46 4.69
C ILE A 514 -4.02 17.01 4.93
N GLY A 515 -4.71 16.42 3.94
CA GLY A 515 -5.20 15.05 4.02
C GLY A 515 -4.06 14.05 4.16
N LEU A 516 -2.99 14.26 3.39
CA LEU A 516 -1.76 13.47 3.43
C LEU A 516 -1.06 13.54 4.78
N GLU A 517 -0.87 14.74 5.33
CA GLU A 517 -0.27 14.92 6.66
C GLU A 517 -1.09 14.24 7.76
N TYR A 518 -2.40 14.19 7.60
CA TYR A 518 -3.26 13.56 8.58
C TYR A 518 -3.16 12.04 8.58
N ILE A 519 -3.26 11.42 7.40
CA ILE A 519 -3.13 9.96 7.30
C ILE A 519 -1.72 9.51 7.72
N ASP A 520 -0.69 10.33 7.45
CA ASP A 520 0.67 10.10 7.96
C ASP A 520 0.74 10.10 9.49
N LYS A 521 0.08 11.07 10.16
CA LYS A 521 -0.01 11.12 11.63
C LYS A 521 -0.78 9.94 12.22
N VAL A 522 -1.85 9.50 11.56
CA VAL A 522 -2.61 8.31 11.96
C VAL A 522 -1.71 7.08 11.91
N LEU A 523 -0.96 6.91 10.83
CA LEU A 523 -0.06 5.78 10.65
C LEU A 523 1.09 5.82 11.69
N GLU A 524 1.74 6.97 11.88
CA GLU A 524 2.77 7.17 12.92
C GLU A 524 2.21 6.83 14.31
N GLY A 525 1.00 7.29 14.64
CA GLY A 525 0.33 6.98 15.89
C GLY A 525 0.13 5.48 16.10
N LEU A 526 -0.29 4.75 15.06
CA LEU A 526 -0.49 3.29 15.11
C LEU A 526 0.83 2.53 15.22
N GLU A 527 1.88 2.98 14.54
CA GLU A 527 3.23 2.43 14.59
C GLU A 527 3.87 2.59 15.98
N GLU A 528 3.58 3.67 16.69
CA GLU A 528 4.10 3.92 18.04
C GLU A 528 3.43 3.07 19.15
N ILE A 529 2.32 2.40 18.85
CA ILE A 529 1.67 1.51 19.82
C ILE A 529 2.48 0.21 19.95
N ARG A 530 2.95 -0.05 21.17
CA ARG A 530 3.60 -1.31 21.56
C ARG A 530 2.64 -2.06 22.48
N VAL A 531 2.43 -3.35 22.19
CA VAL A 531 1.46 -4.23 22.85
C VAL A 531 2.21 -5.29 23.64
#